data_AF-A0A317M100-F1
#
_entry.id   AF-A0A317M100-F1
#
_cell.length_a   1.000
_cell.length_b   1.000
_cell.length_c   1.000
_cell.angle_alpha   90.00
_cell.angle_beta   90.00
_cell.angle_gamma   90.00
#
_symmetry.space_group_name_H-M   'P 1'
#
loop_
_entity.id
_entity.type
_entity.pdbx_description
1 polymer ?
#
loop_
_entity_poly.entity_id
_entity_poly.type
_entity_poly.pdbx_seq_one_letter_code
_entity_poly.pdbx_strand_id
1 'polypeptide(L)'
;MKDKLPYITSTHFISLIKAYLQGNKTKPEILAETADLLPSSVHNEVSQLLTAAAHNMNDAFYADIVDSIQHTSGTVPTRKGLVHHLEALLQEEITVQELLDWATWYTIEEDQISAGIMDDFAVEYFCLDFLPVYHEQLSERQFHSALQLFKQQAQNPLKEKIALTLLIETERQHFLYFLRSFLEQPQYIEALDSYLMKKFGMDHNSFPYMEELMKMSGHPEKMEDLLEKARMLAV
;
A
#
# COMPACT_ATOMS: atom_id res chain seq x y z
N MET A 1 39.25 -5.96 -27.08
CA MET A 1 38.88 -6.67 -25.84
C MET A 1 37.36 -6.63 -25.77
N LYS A 2 36.69 -7.79 -25.77
CA LYS A 2 35.23 -7.86 -25.62
C LYS A 2 34.95 -7.77 -24.12
N ASP A 3 34.30 -6.69 -23.69
CA ASP A 3 33.74 -6.62 -22.34
C ASP A 3 32.77 -7.79 -22.19
N LYS A 4 33.15 -8.74 -21.34
CA LYS A 4 32.30 -9.87 -20.98
C LYS A 4 31.19 -9.28 -20.12
N LEU A 5 30.03 -9.02 -20.72
CA LEU A 5 28.77 -8.90 -19.99
C LEU A 5 28.73 -10.03 -18.94
N PRO A 6 28.36 -9.73 -17.68
CA PRO A 6 28.22 -10.76 -16.66
C PRO A 6 27.32 -11.89 -17.18
N TYR A 7 27.53 -13.12 -16.70
CA TYR A 7 26.72 -14.26 -17.11
C TYR A 7 25.29 -14.08 -16.60
N ILE A 8 24.43 -13.51 -17.45
CA ILE A 8 23.02 -13.24 -17.14
C ILE A 8 22.23 -14.54 -17.29
N THR A 9 21.45 -14.87 -16.26
CA THR A 9 20.61 -16.09 -16.18
C THR A 9 19.15 -15.72 -15.93
N SER A 10 18.23 -16.66 -16.11
CA SER A 10 16.82 -16.51 -15.70
C SER A 10 16.70 -16.08 -14.23
N THR A 11 17.57 -16.59 -13.34
CA THR A 11 17.62 -16.20 -11.92
C THR A 11 17.85 -14.70 -11.70
N HIS A 12 18.66 -14.05 -12.55
CA HIS A 12 18.89 -12.61 -12.46
C HIS A 12 17.60 -11.83 -12.75
N PHE A 13 16.90 -12.17 -13.84
CA PHE A 13 15.62 -11.55 -14.18
C PHE A 13 14.55 -11.81 -13.13
N ILE A 14 14.44 -13.04 -12.64
CA ILE A 14 13.52 -13.39 -11.54
C ILE A 14 13.82 -12.55 -10.30
N SER A 15 15.09 -12.38 -9.94
CA SER A 15 15.49 -11.56 -8.80
C SER A 15 15.11 -10.09 -8.98
N LEU A 16 15.28 -9.53 -10.18
CA LEU A 16 14.91 -8.15 -10.48
C LEU A 16 13.39 -7.94 -10.44
N ILE A 17 12.63 -8.88 -11.02
CA ILE A 17 11.16 -8.84 -10.98
C ILE A 17 10.70 -8.91 -9.53
N LYS A 18 11.17 -9.87 -8.72
CA LYS A 18 10.80 -9.96 -7.30
C LYS A 18 11.21 -8.72 -6.52
N ALA A 19 12.40 -8.16 -6.77
CA ALA A 19 12.85 -6.94 -6.13
C ALA A 19 11.92 -5.76 -6.44
N TYR A 20 11.48 -5.61 -7.69
CA TYR A 20 10.49 -4.62 -8.08
C TYR A 20 9.15 -4.86 -7.39
N LEU A 21 8.58 -6.05 -7.53
CA LEU A 21 7.25 -6.37 -6.98
C LEU A 21 7.16 -6.25 -5.45
N GLN A 22 8.22 -6.61 -4.73
CA GLN A 22 8.30 -6.41 -3.27
C GLN A 22 8.51 -4.96 -2.84
N GLY A 23 8.85 -4.09 -3.79
CA GLY A 23 9.17 -2.68 -3.60
C GLY A 23 10.62 -2.40 -3.18
N ASN A 24 11.50 -3.41 -3.22
CA ASN A 24 12.92 -3.24 -2.92
C ASN A 24 13.65 -2.40 -3.99
N LYS A 25 13.05 -2.28 -5.19
CA LYS A 25 13.51 -1.41 -6.26
C LYS A 25 12.31 -0.72 -6.90
N THR A 26 12.48 0.55 -7.24
CA THR A 26 11.56 1.35 -8.05
C THR A 26 11.79 1.09 -9.53
N LYS A 27 10.84 1.52 -10.37
CA LYS A 27 10.97 1.44 -11.83
C LYS A 27 12.24 2.17 -12.34
N PRO A 28 12.53 3.43 -11.95
CA PRO A 28 13.76 4.10 -12.35
C PRO A 28 15.04 3.35 -11.97
N GLU A 29 15.11 2.76 -10.77
CA GLU A 29 16.28 1.99 -10.34
C GLU A 29 16.49 0.73 -11.18
N ILE A 30 15.40 0.01 -11.51
CA ILE A 30 15.48 -1.15 -12.41
C ILE A 30 15.97 -0.73 -13.79
N LEU A 31 15.41 0.35 -14.35
CA LEU A 31 15.80 0.86 -15.66
C LEU A 31 17.27 1.30 -15.69
N ALA A 32 17.76 1.92 -14.61
CA ALA A 32 19.16 2.31 -14.48
C ALA A 32 20.11 1.09 -14.42
N GLU A 33 19.73 0.04 -13.68
CA GLU A 33 20.53 -1.20 -13.57
C GLU A 33 20.53 -2.04 -14.84
N THR A 34 19.49 -1.92 -15.66
CA THR A 34 19.27 -2.75 -16.86
C THR A 34 19.34 -1.97 -18.17
N ALA A 35 19.89 -0.76 -18.15
CA ALA A 35 19.97 0.14 -19.31
C ALA A 35 20.63 -0.49 -20.55
N ASP A 36 21.60 -1.38 -20.35
CA ASP A 36 22.30 -2.09 -21.43
C ASP A 36 21.55 -3.34 -21.95
N LEU A 37 20.49 -3.76 -21.26
CA LEU A 37 19.77 -5.02 -21.49
C LEU A 37 18.35 -4.81 -22.01
N LEU A 38 17.71 -3.70 -21.63
CA LEU A 38 16.32 -3.44 -22.00
C LEU A 38 16.21 -2.82 -23.40
N PRO A 39 15.22 -3.25 -24.21
CA PRO A 39 14.89 -2.55 -25.44
C PRO A 39 14.42 -1.12 -25.12
N SER A 40 14.70 -0.17 -26.02
CA SER A 40 14.26 1.23 -25.92
C SER A 40 12.72 1.35 -25.96
N SER A 41 12.05 1.01 -24.86
CA SER A 41 10.61 1.03 -24.70
C SER A 41 10.29 1.67 -23.36
N VAL A 42 9.79 2.91 -23.41
CA VAL A 42 9.62 3.80 -22.25
C VAL A 42 8.29 3.56 -21.51
N HIS A 43 7.40 2.71 -22.05
CA HIS A 43 5.97 2.72 -21.65
C HIS A 43 5.42 1.38 -21.15
N ASN A 44 6.27 0.38 -20.95
CA ASN A 44 5.81 -0.93 -20.48
C ASN A 44 5.99 -1.05 -18.95
N GLU A 45 5.15 -1.89 -18.34
CA GLU A 45 5.29 -2.31 -16.95
C GLU A 45 6.62 -3.07 -16.75
N VAL A 46 7.26 -2.93 -15.59
CA VAL A 46 8.63 -3.37 -15.35
C VAL A 46 8.76 -4.90 -15.46
N SER A 47 7.83 -5.66 -14.91
CA SER A 47 7.83 -7.12 -15.02
C SER A 47 7.69 -7.58 -16.48
N GLN A 48 6.88 -6.89 -17.29
CA GLN A 48 6.76 -7.15 -18.73
C GLN A 48 8.05 -6.80 -19.49
N LEU A 49 8.69 -5.68 -19.17
CA LEU A 49 9.97 -5.28 -19.76
C LEU A 49 11.06 -6.32 -19.48
N LEU A 50 11.19 -6.74 -18.22
CA LEU A 50 12.18 -7.72 -17.80
C LEU A 50 11.90 -9.10 -18.41
N THR A 51 10.63 -9.50 -18.50
CA THR A 51 10.24 -10.77 -19.12
C THR A 51 10.53 -10.77 -20.62
N ALA A 52 10.24 -9.67 -21.32
CA ALA A 52 10.53 -9.52 -22.74
C ALA A 52 12.05 -9.51 -23.02
N ALA A 53 12.82 -8.80 -22.19
CA ALA A 53 14.27 -8.79 -22.29
C ALA A 53 14.87 -10.19 -22.05
N ALA A 54 14.38 -10.91 -21.03
CA ALA A 54 14.81 -12.28 -20.75
C ALA A 54 14.50 -13.22 -21.93
N HIS A 55 13.29 -13.13 -22.49
CA HIS A 55 12.89 -13.92 -23.66
C HIS A 55 13.77 -13.64 -24.88
N ASN A 56 14.05 -12.36 -25.18
CA ASN A 56 14.96 -11.97 -26.26
C ASN A 56 16.39 -12.50 -26.09
N MET A 57 16.85 -12.69 -24.85
CA MET A 57 18.16 -13.29 -24.57
C MET A 57 18.15 -14.81 -24.71
N ASN A 58 17.09 -15.47 -24.23
CA ASN A 58 16.91 -16.91 -24.33
C ASN A 58 15.43 -17.30 -24.13
N ASP A 59 14.84 -17.94 -25.14
CA ASP A 59 13.45 -18.40 -25.11
C ASP A 59 13.12 -19.25 -23.87
N ALA A 60 14.08 -20.05 -23.38
CA ALA A 60 13.89 -20.89 -22.21
C ALA A 60 13.68 -20.11 -20.90
N PHE A 61 14.17 -18.85 -20.82
CA PHE A 61 14.03 -18.04 -19.61
C PHE A 61 12.59 -17.63 -19.33
N TYR A 62 11.75 -17.52 -20.36
CA TYR A 62 10.34 -17.16 -20.19
C TYR A 62 9.61 -18.18 -19.31
N ALA A 63 9.80 -19.48 -19.57
CA ALA A 63 9.16 -20.55 -18.81
C ALA A 63 9.61 -20.54 -17.34
N ASP A 64 10.91 -20.35 -17.09
CA ASP A 64 11.47 -20.25 -15.74
C ASP A 64 10.90 -19.05 -14.96
N ILE A 65 10.76 -17.90 -15.63
CA ILE A 65 10.22 -16.67 -15.03
C ILE A 65 8.75 -16.85 -14.67
N VAL A 66 7.93 -17.35 -15.60
CA VAL A 66 6.50 -17.57 -15.37
C VAL A 66 6.27 -18.54 -14.21
N ASP A 67 6.98 -19.68 -14.20
CA ASP A 67 6.87 -20.65 -13.10
C ASP A 67 7.29 -20.01 -11.76
N SER A 68 8.39 -19.25 -11.72
CA SER A 68 8.88 -18.62 -10.49
C SER A 68 7.99 -17.50 -9.94
N ILE A 69 7.25 -16.78 -10.80
CA ILE A 69 6.34 -15.71 -10.40
C ILE A 69 4.98 -16.28 -9.96
N GLN A 70 4.52 -17.39 -10.56
CA GLN A 70 3.25 -18.04 -10.19
C GLN A 70 3.27 -18.61 -8.76
N HIS A 71 4.45 -18.97 -8.23
CA HIS A 71 4.61 -19.34 -6.83
C HIS A 71 4.74 -18.07 -5.95
N THR A 72 3.62 -17.61 -5.40
CA THR A 72 3.34 -16.35 -4.65
C THR A 72 4.35 -15.88 -3.59
N SER A 73 5.34 -16.69 -3.22
CA SER A 73 6.38 -16.25 -2.27
C SER A 73 7.27 -15.15 -2.89
N GLY A 74 7.17 -13.96 -2.30
CA GLY A 74 8.03 -12.82 -2.62
C GLY A 74 7.67 -12.06 -3.89
N THR A 75 6.39 -12.07 -4.28
CA THR A 75 5.87 -11.26 -5.39
C THR A 75 4.90 -10.17 -4.95
N VAL A 76 4.60 -10.03 -3.65
CA VAL A 76 3.68 -8.99 -3.16
C VAL A 76 4.41 -7.80 -2.53
N PRO A 77 3.84 -6.59 -2.55
CA PRO A 77 4.36 -5.42 -1.84
C PRO A 77 4.64 -5.73 -0.37
N THR A 78 5.76 -5.21 0.13
CA THR A 78 6.14 -5.35 1.53
C THR A 78 6.09 -3.99 2.22
N ARG A 79 6.00 -3.96 3.56
CA ARG A 79 6.09 -2.70 4.31
C ARG A 79 7.37 -1.93 4.00
N LYS A 80 8.51 -2.62 3.94
CA LYS A 80 9.80 -2.01 3.57
C LYS A 80 9.75 -1.44 2.15
N GLY A 81 9.16 -2.17 1.21
CA GLY A 81 9.02 -1.72 -0.16
C GLY A 81 8.09 -0.52 -0.31
N LEU A 82 6.98 -0.50 0.44
CA LEU A 82 6.07 0.65 0.47
C LEU A 82 6.75 1.89 1.06
N VAL A 83 7.50 1.73 2.16
CA VAL A 83 8.33 2.81 2.73
C VAL A 83 9.31 3.34 1.68
N HIS A 84 10.01 2.45 0.99
CA HIS A 84 10.97 2.82 -0.05
C HIS A 84 10.31 3.60 -1.20
N HIS A 85 9.17 3.13 -1.71
CA HIS A 85 8.45 3.82 -2.79
C HIS A 85 7.86 5.16 -2.34
N LEU A 86 7.39 5.28 -1.10
CA LEU A 86 6.95 6.56 -0.55
C LEU A 86 8.12 7.54 -0.38
N GLU A 87 9.31 7.06 -0.01
CA GLU A 87 10.52 7.89 0.03
C GLU A 87 10.93 8.37 -1.36
N ALA A 88 10.94 7.49 -2.36
CA ALA A 88 11.24 7.82 -3.74
C ALA A 88 10.22 8.83 -4.33
N LEU A 89 8.93 8.65 -4.02
CA LEU A 89 7.87 9.60 -4.42
C LEU A 89 8.13 10.99 -3.83
N LEU A 90 8.44 11.07 -2.54
CA LEU A 90 8.70 12.34 -1.85
C LEU A 90 10.03 12.99 -2.24
N GLN A 91 10.93 12.25 -2.88
CA GLN A 91 12.16 12.74 -3.49
C GLN A 91 12.00 13.07 -4.98
N GLU A 92 10.77 12.97 -5.52
CA GLU A 92 10.44 13.19 -6.93
C GLU A 92 11.15 12.21 -7.90
N GLU A 93 11.63 11.07 -7.39
CA GLU A 93 12.26 10.02 -8.20
C GLU A 93 11.23 9.18 -8.96
N ILE A 94 10.04 9.02 -8.39
CA ILE A 94 8.87 8.41 -9.04
C ILE A 94 7.66 9.31 -8.96
N THR A 95 6.72 9.12 -9.86
CA THR A 95 5.41 9.79 -9.87
C THR A 95 4.37 9.06 -9.01
N VAL A 96 3.28 9.74 -8.65
CA VAL A 96 2.12 9.10 -7.99
C VAL A 96 1.54 7.98 -8.85
N GLN A 97 1.53 8.14 -10.17
CA GLN A 97 1.07 7.10 -11.10
C GLN A 97 1.97 5.86 -11.04
N GLU A 98 3.29 6.03 -10.99
CA GLU A 98 4.22 4.89 -10.85
C GLU A 98 4.09 4.18 -9.51
N LEU A 99 3.83 4.92 -8.42
CA LEU A 99 3.49 4.31 -7.14
C LEU A 99 2.19 3.51 -7.23
N LEU A 100 1.15 4.05 -7.86
CA LEU A 100 -0.13 3.38 -8.05
C LEU A 100 0.02 2.11 -8.89
N ASP A 101 0.67 2.21 -10.06
CA ASP A 101 0.92 1.09 -10.96
C ASP A 101 1.68 -0.05 -10.26
N TRP A 102 2.67 0.30 -9.42
CA TRP A 102 3.39 -0.67 -8.60
C TRP A 102 2.49 -1.26 -7.50
N ALA A 103 1.74 -0.44 -6.77
CA ALA A 103 0.91 -0.90 -5.65
C ALA A 103 -0.24 -1.82 -6.10
N THR A 104 -0.76 -1.61 -7.32
CA THR A 104 -1.87 -2.37 -7.90
C THR A 104 -1.45 -3.28 -9.04
N TRP A 105 -0.18 -3.67 -9.11
CA TRP A 105 0.34 -4.54 -10.17
C TRP A 105 -0.43 -5.88 -10.24
N TYR A 106 -0.93 -6.35 -9.09
CA TYR A 106 -1.71 -7.57 -8.97
C TYR A 106 -3.19 -7.28 -9.27
N THR A 107 -3.68 -7.83 -10.38
CA THR A 107 -5.10 -7.73 -10.74
C THR A 107 -5.90 -8.71 -9.88
N ILE A 108 -6.72 -8.17 -8.98
CA ILE A 108 -7.74 -8.95 -8.28
C ILE A 108 -8.95 -8.99 -9.21
N GLU A 109 -9.38 -10.19 -9.62
CA GLU A 109 -10.64 -10.34 -10.36
C GLU A 109 -11.80 -9.77 -9.50
N GLU A 110 -12.77 -9.09 -10.10
CA GLU A 110 -13.84 -8.34 -9.40
C GLU A 110 -14.61 -9.14 -8.34
N ASP A 111 -14.53 -10.47 -8.38
CA ASP A 111 -15.23 -11.40 -7.49
C ASP A 111 -14.37 -11.90 -6.31
N GLN A 112 -13.10 -11.50 -6.21
CA GLN A 112 -12.18 -11.95 -5.17
C GLN A 112 -12.03 -10.91 -4.05
N ILE A 113 -12.10 -11.38 -2.81
CA ILE A 113 -11.82 -10.55 -1.63
C ILE A 113 -10.30 -10.31 -1.60
N SER A 114 -9.88 -9.05 -1.57
CA SER A 114 -8.47 -8.63 -1.50
C SER A 114 -7.75 -9.04 -0.22
N ALA A 115 -8.50 -9.53 0.78
CA ALA A 115 -8.01 -9.82 2.11
C ALA A 115 -7.05 -11.02 2.16
N GLY A 116 -5.84 -10.79 2.66
CA GLY A 116 -4.84 -11.82 2.89
C GLY A 116 -3.98 -12.17 1.67
N ILE A 117 -3.92 -11.28 0.68
CA ILE A 117 -2.98 -11.36 -0.44
C ILE A 117 -1.57 -10.97 0.02
N MET A 118 -1.46 -9.95 0.87
CA MET A 118 -0.19 -9.46 1.42
C MET A 118 -0.04 -9.85 2.89
N ASP A 119 1.21 -10.07 3.32
CA ASP A 119 1.51 -10.44 4.72
C ASP A 119 1.18 -9.33 5.74
N ASP A 120 1.16 -8.07 5.29
CA ASP A 120 0.92 -6.89 6.12
C ASP A 120 -0.40 -6.22 5.75
N PHE A 121 -1.38 -6.32 6.64
CA PHE A 121 -2.74 -5.81 6.43
C PHE A 121 -2.80 -4.30 6.17
N ALA A 122 -1.92 -3.50 6.78
CA ALA A 122 -1.93 -2.05 6.55
C ALA A 122 -1.35 -1.72 5.17
N VAL A 123 -0.34 -2.48 4.72
CA VAL A 123 0.21 -2.38 3.35
C VAL A 123 -0.85 -2.80 2.33
N GLU A 124 -1.53 -3.92 2.58
CA GLU A 124 -2.61 -4.41 1.74
C GLU A 124 -3.71 -3.36 1.57
N TYR A 125 -4.21 -2.83 2.69
CA TYR A 125 -5.22 -1.77 2.68
C TYR A 125 -4.73 -0.53 1.92
N PHE A 126 -3.48 -0.11 2.15
CA PHE A 126 -2.94 1.06 1.46
C PHE A 126 -2.88 0.86 -0.05
N CYS A 127 -2.34 -0.27 -0.49
CA CYS A 127 -2.11 -0.56 -1.90
C CYS A 127 -3.41 -0.85 -2.67
N LEU A 128 -4.34 -1.60 -2.07
CA LEU A 128 -5.48 -2.15 -2.79
C LEU A 128 -6.78 -1.37 -2.57
N ASP A 129 -6.96 -0.74 -1.41
CA ASP A 129 -8.22 -0.04 -1.08
C ASP A 129 -8.04 1.48 -1.01
N PHE A 130 -6.96 1.96 -0.41
CA PHE A 130 -6.79 3.39 -0.12
C PHE A 130 -6.21 4.16 -1.31
N LEU A 131 -5.03 3.79 -1.79
CA LEU A 131 -4.33 4.50 -2.86
C LEU A 131 -5.17 4.56 -4.15
N PRO A 132 -5.79 3.47 -4.63
CA PRO A 132 -6.55 3.50 -5.88
C PRO A 132 -7.73 4.48 -5.82
N VAL A 133 -8.38 4.58 -4.66
CA VAL A 133 -9.55 5.44 -4.45
C VAL A 133 -9.15 6.91 -4.22
N TYR A 134 -8.05 7.16 -3.50
CA TYR A 134 -7.74 8.50 -2.99
C TYR A 134 -6.51 9.17 -3.61
N HIS A 135 -5.74 8.51 -4.50
CA HIS A 135 -4.47 9.04 -5.02
C HIS A 135 -4.57 10.47 -5.59
N GLU A 136 -5.64 10.82 -6.31
CA GLU A 136 -5.84 12.17 -6.85
C GLU A 136 -6.06 13.25 -5.77
N GLN A 137 -6.51 12.85 -4.58
CA GLN A 137 -6.80 13.75 -3.45
C GLN A 137 -5.61 13.87 -2.50
N LEU A 138 -4.57 13.04 -2.66
CA LEU A 138 -3.41 13.03 -1.78
C LEU A 138 -2.42 14.13 -2.16
N SER A 139 -2.19 15.03 -1.21
CA SER A 139 -1.10 16.01 -1.22
C SER A 139 0.21 15.39 -0.72
N GLU A 140 1.32 16.04 -1.04
CA GLU A 140 2.66 15.69 -0.53
C GLU A 140 2.70 15.55 1.00
N ARG A 141 1.95 16.39 1.72
CA ARG A 141 1.84 16.31 3.19
C ARG A 141 1.16 15.01 3.64
N GLN A 142 0.16 14.54 2.91
CA GLN A 142 -0.51 13.28 3.23
C GLN A 142 0.38 12.08 2.89
N PHE A 143 1.18 12.14 1.82
CA PHE A 143 2.21 11.12 1.55
C PHE A 143 3.30 11.08 2.63
N HIS A 144 3.78 12.23 3.10
CA HIS A 144 4.67 12.30 4.27
C HIS A 144 4.04 11.65 5.50
N SER A 145 2.74 11.90 5.74
CA SER A 145 2.01 11.33 6.87
C SER A 145 1.89 9.81 6.75
N ALA A 146 1.55 9.30 5.57
CA ALA A 146 1.53 7.86 5.28
C ALA A 146 2.91 7.22 5.48
N LEU A 147 3.98 7.86 5.00
CA LEU A 147 5.36 7.38 5.21
C LEU A 147 5.70 7.27 6.70
N GLN A 148 5.33 8.28 7.50
CA GLN A 148 5.57 8.22 8.95
C GLN A 148 4.79 7.09 9.61
N LEU A 149 3.54 6.86 9.21
CA LEU A 149 2.74 5.73 9.70
C LEU A 149 3.42 4.39 9.41
N PHE A 150 3.90 4.17 8.18
CA PHE A 150 4.53 2.91 7.83
C PHE A 150 5.93 2.70 8.43
N LYS A 151 6.66 3.78 8.70
CA LYS A 151 7.95 3.75 9.42
C LYS A 151 7.78 3.44 10.90
N GLN A 152 6.68 3.88 11.50
CA GLN A 152 6.32 3.46 12.84
C GLN A 152 5.91 1.99 12.78
N GLN A 153 6.64 1.11 13.46
CA GLN A 153 6.23 -0.28 13.63
C GLN A 153 5.02 -0.33 14.56
N ALA A 154 3.84 0.02 14.05
CA ALA A 154 2.61 -0.03 14.81
C ALA A 154 2.23 -1.50 15.03
N GLN A 155 1.94 -1.84 16.28
CA GLN A 155 1.60 -3.21 16.66
C GLN A 155 0.16 -3.60 16.28
N ASN A 156 -0.67 -2.63 15.84
CA ASN A 156 -2.10 -2.85 15.59
C ASN A 156 -2.48 -2.38 14.18
N PRO A 157 -2.70 -3.32 13.24
CA PRO A 157 -3.06 -3.00 11.86
C PRO A 157 -4.39 -2.24 11.69
N LEU A 158 -5.35 -2.44 12.60
CA LEU A 158 -6.63 -1.69 12.57
C LEU A 158 -6.42 -0.22 12.91
N LYS A 159 -5.50 0.10 13.83
CA LYS A 159 -5.13 1.50 14.11
C LYS A 159 -4.49 2.16 12.90
N GLU A 160 -3.59 1.46 12.21
CA GLU A 160 -2.96 1.98 10.98
C GLU A 160 -3.99 2.22 9.89
N LYS A 161 -4.91 1.28 9.66
CA LYS A 161 -6.01 1.45 8.70
C LYS A 161 -6.83 2.69 9.00
N ILE A 162 -7.25 2.89 10.25
CA ILE A 162 -7.97 4.09 10.68
C ILE A 162 -7.12 5.34 10.43
N ALA A 163 -5.86 5.36 10.85
CA ALA A 163 -4.97 6.51 10.68
C ALA A 163 -4.81 6.90 9.21
N LEU A 164 -4.64 5.91 8.32
CA LEU A 164 -4.58 6.10 6.87
C LEU A 164 -5.88 6.71 6.34
N THR A 165 -7.04 6.15 6.69
CA THR A 165 -8.34 6.72 6.28
C THR A 165 -8.51 8.17 6.74
N LEU A 166 -8.05 8.49 7.96
CA LEU A 166 -8.13 9.84 8.53
C LEU A 166 -7.13 10.84 7.92
N LEU A 167 -6.24 10.40 7.01
CA LEU A 167 -5.47 11.33 6.18
C LEU A 167 -6.38 12.09 5.20
N ILE A 168 -7.52 11.50 4.82
CA ILE A 168 -8.49 12.12 3.92
C ILE A 168 -9.45 12.99 4.73
N GLU A 169 -9.46 14.28 4.45
CA GLU A 169 -10.21 15.26 5.24
C GLU A 169 -11.72 15.01 5.20
N THR A 170 -12.27 14.60 4.06
CA THR A 170 -13.68 14.26 3.93
C THR A 170 -14.07 13.03 4.74
N GLU A 171 -13.22 11.99 4.74
CA GLU A 171 -13.41 10.79 5.56
C GLU A 171 -13.29 11.12 7.06
N ARG A 172 -12.34 11.98 7.43
CA ARG A 172 -12.21 12.48 8.81
C ARG A 172 -13.48 13.18 9.28
N GLN A 173 -14.05 14.05 8.46
CA GLN A 173 -15.29 14.76 8.78
C GLN A 173 -16.49 13.80 8.88
N HIS A 174 -16.61 12.85 7.95
CA HIS A 174 -17.67 11.82 8.03
C HIS A 174 -17.55 10.97 9.28
N PHE A 175 -16.33 10.55 9.64
CA PHE A 175 -16.09 9.77 10.83
C PHE A 175 -16.39 10.56 12.10
N LEU A 176 -15.95 11.83 12.17
CA LEU A 176 -16.27 12.74 13.27
C LEU A 176 -17.79 12.89 13.47
N TYR A 177 -18.52 13.17 12.39
CA TYR A 177 -19.97 13.32 12.43
C TYR A 177 -20.66 12.04 12.90
N PHE A 178 -20.22 10.89 12.37
CA PHE A 178 -20.77 9.59 12.74
C PHE A 178 -20.56 9.29 14.24
N LEU A 179 -19.33 9.46 14.74
CA LEU A 179 -19.03 9.21 16.15
C LEU A 179 -19.79 10.15 17.09
N ARG A 180 -19.96 11.43 16.70
CA ARG A 180 -20.79 12.38 17.46
C ARG A 180 -22.25 11.91 17.51
N SER A 181 -22.82 11.54 16.37
CA SER A 181 -24.19 11.01 16.30
C SER A 181 -24.36 9.73 17.14
N PHE A 182 -23.35 8.86 17.17
CA PHE A 182 -23.37 7.66 18.00
C PHE A 182 -23.36 8.00 19.50
N LEU A 183 -22.55 8.98 19.93
CA LEU A 183 -22.51 9.38 21.35
C LEU A 183 -23.81 10.03 21.85
N GLU A 184 -24.60 10.64 20.97
CA GLU A 184 -25.93 11.14 21.31
C GLU A 184 -26.93 10.00 21.57
N GLN A 185 -26.71 8.82 20.99
CA GLN A 185 -27.58 7.65 21.12
C GLN A 185 -26.77 6.34 21.28
N PRO A 186 -26.00 6.17 22.38
CA PRO A 186 -25.04 5.07 22.53
C PRO A 186 -25.67 3.67 22.53
N GLN A 187 -26.99 3.57 22.73
CA GLN A 187 -27.76 2.33 22.67
C GLN A 187 -27.81 1.69 21.28
N TYR A 188 -27.47 2.41 20.19
CA TYR A 188 -27.49 1.89 18.83
C TYR A 188 -26.13 1.32 18.39
N ILE A 189 -25.62 0.33 19.12
CA ILE A 189 -24.35 -0.35 18.80
C ILE A 189 -24.38 -0.99 17.41
N GLU A 190 -25.52 -1.49 16.96
CA GLU A 190 -25.67 -2.08 15.61
C GLU A 190 -25.37 -1.08 14.47
N ALA A 191 -25.66 0.21 14.69
CA ALA A 191 -25.33 1.25 13.71
C ALA A 191 -23.83 1.51 13.67
N LEU A 192 -23.16 1.51 14.82
CA LEU A 192 -21.70 1.58 14.93
C LEU A 192 -21.06 0.39 14.23
N ASP A 193 -21.51 -0.82 14.51
CA ASP A 193 -21.01 -2.04 13.87
C ASP A 193 -21.18 -1.99 12.36
N SER A 194 -22.36 -1.60 11.88
CA SER A 194 -22.62 -1.48 10.44
C SER A 194 -21.67 -0.48 9.76
N TYR A 195 -21.40 0.65 10.41
CA TYR A 195 -20.48 1.65 9.89
C TYR A 195 -19.03 1.14 9.90
N LEU A 196 -18.57 0.60 11.03
CA LEU A 196 -17.19 0.11 11.18
C LEU A 196 -16.93 -1.09 10.26
N MET A 197 -17.89 -1.99 10.09
CA MET A 197 -17.79 -3.11 9.15
C MET A 197 -17.67 -2.60 7.72
N LYS A 198 -18.51 -1.64 7.34
CA LYS A 198 -18.48 -1.06 5.99
C LYS A 198 -17.18 -0.30 5.71
N LYS A 199 -16.67 0.48 6.66
CA LYS A 199 -15.52 1.37 6.44
C LYS A 199 -14.17 0.70 6.72
N PHE A 200 -14.12 -0.13 7.75
CA PHE A 200 -12.88 -0.68 8.27
C PHE A 200 -12.85 -2.22 8.27
N GLY A 201 -13.99 -2.88 8.06
CA GLY A 201 -14.09 -4.35 8.10
C GLY A 201 -14.01 -4.91 9.51
N MET A 202 -14.46 -4.16 10.51
CA MET A 202 -14.38 -4.54 11.91
C MET A 202 -15.66 -4.17 12.68
N ASP A 203 -15.91 -4.84 13.80
CA ASP A 203 -17.00 -4.52 14.72
C ASP A 203 -16.51 -3.62 15.88
N HIS A 204 -17.42 -3.21 16.75
CA HIS A 204 -17.11 -2.41 17.93
C HIS A 204 -16.19 -3.12 18.94
N ASN A 205 -16.20 -4.46 19.00
CA ASN A 205 -15.31 -5.23 19.88
C ASN A 205 -13.85 -5.13 19.40
N SER A 206 -13.66 -5.01 18.10
CA SER A 206 -12.36 -4.88 17.46
C SER A 206 -11.92 -3.41 17.31
N PHE A 207 -12.82 -2.44 17.56
CA PHE A 207 -12.53 -1.02 17.41
C PHE A 207 -11.51 -0.54 18.47
N PRO A 208 -10.29 -0.11 18.06
CA PRO A 208 -9.21 0.13 19.01
C PRO A 208 -9.39 1.33 19.95
N TYR A 209 -10.43 2.14 19.72
CA TYR A 209 -10.72 3.37 20.46
C TYR A 209 -12.09 3.32 21.16
N MET A 210 -12.71 2.14 21.26
CA MET A 210 -14.05 1.97 21.84
C MET A 210 -14.10 2.39 23.32
N GLU A 211 -13.07 2.04 24.10
CA GLU A 211 -13.01 2.40 25.53
C GLU A 211 -12.95 3.93 25.71
N GLU A 212 -12.09 4.62 24.96
CA GLU A 212 -12.02 6.07 24.97
C GLU A 212 -13.32 6.71 24.47
N LEU A 213 -13.91 6.18 23.39
CA LEU A 213 -15.19 6.67 22.85
C LEU A 213 -16.29 6.61 23.92
N MET A 214 -16.45 5.49 24.61
CA MET A 214 -17.51 5.34 25.63
C MET A 214 -17.28 6.24 26.86
N LYS A 215 -16.03 6.54 27.21
CA LYS A 215 -15.69 7.51 28.27
C LYS A 215 -16.00 8.95 27.88
N MET A 216 -16.22 9.25 26.60
CA MET A 216 -16.54 10.59 26.09
C MET A 216 -18.05 10.89 26.04
N SER A 217 -18.91 9.98 26.52
CA SER A 217 -20.35 10.24 26.61
C SER A 217 -20.64 11.53 27.39
N GLY A 218 -21.21 12.54 26.70
CA GLY A 218 -21.48 13.87 27.25
C GLY A 218 -20.39 14.94 27.06
N HIS A 219 -19.26 14.61 26.42
CA HIS A 219 -18.13 15.51 26.16
C HIS A 219 -17.70 15.54 24.67
N PRO A 220 -18.58 15.98 23.75
CA PRO A 220 -18.32 15.97 22.30
C PRO A 220 -17.12 16.82 21.88
N GLU A 221 -16.69 17.77 22.72
CA GLU A 221 -15.50 18.60 22.51
C GLU A 221 -14.20 17.79 22.50
N LYS A 222 -14.14 16.64 23.20
CA LYS A 222 -12.95 15.79 23.24
C LYS A 222 -12.84 14.83 22.05
N MET A 223 -13.85 14.81 21.18
CA MET A 223 -13.86 13.94 20.01
C MET A 223 -12.75 14.29 19.01
N GLU A 224 -12.44 15.58 18.87
CA GLU A 224 -11.36 16.04 18.00
C GLU A 224 -10.00 15.55 18.50
N ASP A 225 -9.78 15.55 19.83
CA ASP A 225 -8.58 14.98 20.44
C ASP A 225 -8.46 13.47 20.17
N LEU A 226 -9.58 12.74 20.19
CA LEU A 226 -9.59 11.31 19.87
C LEU A 226 -9.18 11.07 18.42
N LEU A 227 -9.67 11.90 17.48
CA LEU A 227 -9.30 11.78 16.08
C LEU A 227 -7.84 12.14 15.84
N GLU A 228 -7.31 13.17 16.49
CA GLU A 228 -5.88 13.48 16.39
C GLU A 228 -5.02 12.36 16.97
N LYS A 229 -5.43 11.75 18.09
CA LYS A 229 -4.79 10.53 18.61
C LYS A 229 -4.89 9.37 17.60
N ALA A 230 -6.03 9.21 16.95
CA ALA A 230 -6.28 8.14 15.98
C ALA A 230 -5.49 8.29 14.68
N ARG A 231 -5.09 9.51 14.33
CA ARG A 231 -4.23 9.77 13.16
C ARG A 231 -2.79 9.27 13.34
N MET A 232 -2.35 9.00 14.58
CA MET A 232 -1.01 8.50 14.89
C MET A 232 0.13 9.33 14.26
N LEU A 233 -0.13 10.59 13.97
CA LEU A 233 0.89 11.53 13.50
C LEU A 233 1.61 12.04 14.75
N ALA A 234 2.93 11.91 14.77
CA ALA A 234 3.74 12.30 15.91
C ALA A 234 3.43 13.74 16.36
N VAL A 235 3.31 13.92 17.67
CA VAL A 235 3.42 15.22 18.36
C VAL A 235 4.88 15.64 18.37
#